data_AF-A0A1L7SH67-F1
#
_entry.id   AF-A0A1L7SH67-F1
#
_cell.length_a   1.000
_cell.length_b   1.000
_cell.length_c   1.000
_cell.angle_alpha   90.00
_cell.angle_beta   90.00
_cell.angle_gamma   90.00
#
_symmetry.space_group_name_H-M   'P 1'
#
loop_
_entity.id
_entity.type
_entity.pdbx_description
1 polymer ?
#
loop_
_entity_poly.entity_id
_entity_poly.type
_entity_poly.pdbx_seq_one_letter_code
_entity_poly.pdbx_strand_id
1 'polypeptide(L)'
;MGSLDNIIPPFPDDVPTVPIARISYSKLKCSDENEMIKVLNASQSDGFFYLDLIDEPVGQSLLNDTEDVLTISKRALNIPLDQKMECVAERGKEMFGYKPAGAVKQTDKDARLDTTEFFNVSKDHLLGKSESRNYPAEITNQWKDLGRFAQNCHSLGLMILRVLAEQLDLPSDEFAKRNKISSISGDHIRMTKMPGCDFVDSERIGLASHTDFGSITVLFNWVGGLQIQSHDPSE
;
A
#
# COMPACT_ATOMS: atom_id res chain seq x y z
N MET A 1 -12.42 -16.34 8.23
CA MET A 1 -11.15 -17.09 8.19
C MET A 1 -10.99 -17.61 6.78
N GLY A 2 -10.19 -16.88 6.00
CA GLY A 2 -10.01 -17.13 4.58
C GLY A 2 -9.01 -18.25 4.34
N SER A 3 -9.02 -18.78 3.12
CA SER A 3 -8.18 -19.89 2.62
C SER A 3 -6.64 -19.74 2.79
N LEU A 4 -6.16 -18.64 3.37
CA LEU A 4 -4.74 -18.27 3.45
C LEU A 4 -4.11 -18.46 4.83
N ASP A 5 -4.92 -18.64 5.88
CA ASP A 5 -4.43 -18.75 7.27
C ASP A 5 -3.47 -19.95 7.48
N ASN A 6 -3.49 -20.96 6.60
CA ASN A 6 -2.67 -22.17 6.73
C ASN A 6 -1.34 -22.16 5.94
N ILE A 7 -1.01 -21.10 5.19
CA ILE A 7 0.19 -21.05 4.33
C ILE A 7 1.16 -19.93 4.74
N ILE A 8 0.70 -18.98 5.54
CA ILE A 8 1.49 -17.83 5.97
C ILE A 8 2.27 -18.21 7.25
N PRO A 9 3.61 -18.01 7.29
CA PRO A 9 4.36 -18.28 8.51
C PRO A 9 3.92 -17.34 9.64
N PRO A 10 3.91 -17.79 10.90
CA PRO A 10 3.57 -16.93 12.03
C PRO A 10 4.57 -15.77 12.16
N PHE A 11 4.12 -14.66 12.74
CA PHE A 11 5.02 -13.57 13.08
C PHE A 11 6.02 -14.04 14.16
N PRO A 12 7.32 -13.69 14.06
CA PRO A 12 8.31 -14.12 15.05
C PRO A 12 8.05 -13.52 16.45
N ASP A 13 8.23 -14.33 17.49
CA ASP A 13 8.05 -13.91 18.89
C ASP A 13 9.29 -13.19 19.48
N ASP A 14 10.42 -13.20 18.76
CA ASP A 14 11.73 -12.71 19.20
C ASP A 14 12.14 -11.38 18.55
N VAL A 15 11.24 -10.73 17.81
CA VAL A 15 11.49 -9.46 17.13
C VAL A 15 10.76 -8.31 17.86
N PRO A 16 11.44 -7.18 18.13
CA PRO A 16 10.80 -6.00 18.71
C PRO A 16 9.61 -5.52 17.85
N THR A 17 8.52 -5.15 18.52
CA THR A 17 7.32 -4.61 17.88
C THR A 17 7.02 -3.21 18.42
N VAL A 18 6.37 -2.39 17.60
CA VAL A 18 5.90 -1.05 17.98
C VAL A 18 4.38 -1.12 18.18
N PRO A 19 3.83 -0.54 19.27
CA PRO A 19 2.39 -0.54 19.54
C PRO A 19 1.64 0.44 18.63
N ILE A 20 1.51 0.10 17.34
CA ILE A 20 0.78 0.90 16.35
C ILE A 20 -0.69 1.02 16.75
N ALA A 21 -1.22 2.25 16.71
CA ALA A 21 -2.62 2.50 17.02
C ALA A 21 -3.56 1.69 16.11
N ARG A 22 -4.60 1.10 16.69
CA ARG A 22 -5.68 0.42 15.96
C ARG A 22 -6.96 1.24 16.02
N ILE A 23 -7.51 1.59 14.87
CA ILE A 23 -8.63 2.50 14.69
C ILE A 23 -9.83 1.73 14.15
N SER A 24 -11.02 1.94 14.70
CA SER A 24 -12.24 1.26 14.26
C SER A 24 -12.92 2.00 13.11
N TYR A 25 -13.05 1.35 11.95
CA TYR A 25 -13.75 1.92 10.80
C TYR A 25 -15.23 2.17 11.09
N SER A 26 -15.91 1.27 11.82
CA SER A 26 -17.32 1.41 12.18
C SER A 26 -17.56 2.66 13.05
N LYS A 27 -16.69 2.90 14.02
CA LYS A 27 -16.73 4.12 14.85
C LYS A 27 -16.44 5.40 14.07
N LEU A 28 -15.46 5.41 13.18
CA LEU A 28 -15.20 6.56 12.31
C LEU A 28 -16.42 6.90 11.42
N LYS A 29 -17.10 5.87 10.90
CA LYS A 29 -18.33 6.06 10.11
C LYS A 29 -19.47 6.66 10.93
N CYS A 30 -19.48 6.43 12.24
CA CYS A 30 -20.42 7.05 13.18
C CYS A 30 -19.94 8.40 13.75
N SER A 31 -18.82 8.95 13.23
CA SER A 31 -18.22 10.19 13.74
C SER A 31 -17.94 10.15 15.25
N ASP A 32 -17.43 9.01 15.74
CA ASP A 32 -16.99 8.91 17.14
C ASP A 32 -15.77 9.81 17.38
N GLU A 33 -15.96 10.83 18.22
CA GLU A 33 -14.95 11.86 18.46
C GLU A 33 -13.62 11.29 19.00
N ASN A 34 -13.69 10.31 19.90
CA ASN A 34 -12.47 9.72 20.47
C ASN A 34 -11.68 8.95 19.41
N GLU A 35 -12.38 8.25 18.52
CA GLU A 35 -11.77 7.52 17.42
C GLU A 35 -11.18 8.47 16.36
N MET A 36 -11.82 9.62 16.12
CA MET A 36 -11.30 10.67 15.24
C MET A 36 -10.05 11.34 15.80
N ILE A 37 -10.04 11.71 17.09
CA ILE A 37 -8.86 12.23 17.79
C ILE A 37 -7.71 11.21 17.71
N LYS A 38 -8.02 9.91 17.83
CA LYS A 38 -7.03 8.84 17.70
C LYS A 38 -6.38 8.78 16.32
N VAL A 39 -7.12 9.08 15.24
CA VAL A 39 -6.55 9.22 13.88
C VAL A 39 -5.51 10.34 13.86
N LEU A 40 -5.86 11.53 14.35
CA LEU A 40 -4.93 12.66 14.37
C LEU A 40 -3.67 12.35 15.19
N ASN A 41 -3.84 11.82 16.40
CA ASN A 41 -2.72 11.50 17.29
C ASN A 41 -1.78 10.47 16.65
N ALA A 42 -2.31 9.39 16.07
CA ALA A 42 -1.49 8.37 15.41
C ALA A 42 -0.77 8.91 14.16
N SER A 43 -1.41 9.82 13.42
CA SER A 43 -0.78 10.52 12.30
C SER A 43 0.35 11.46 12.73
N GLN A 44 0.30 12.03 13.93
CA GLN A 44 1.33 12.91 14.48
C GLN A 44 2.47 12.17 15.19
N SER A 45 2.19 11.00 15.77
CA SER A 45 3.19 10.19 16.47
C SER A 45 3.98 9.30 15.50
N ASP A 46 3.37 8.19 15.11
CA ASP A 46 4.04 7.12 14.37
C ASP A 46 3.92 7.35 12.86
N GLY A 47 2.97 8.19 12.43
CA GLY A 47 2.61 8.34 11.02
C GLY A 47 1.89 7.12 10.44
N PHE A 48 1.54 6.14 11.29
CA PHE A 48 0.92 4.87 10.92
C PHE A 48 -0.18 4.50 11.93
N PHE A 49 -1.21 3.84 11.42
CA PHE A 49 -2.22 3.16 12.24
C PHE A 49 -2.83 1.99 11.45
N TYR A 50 -3.32 0.99 12.17
CA TYR A 50 -4.18 -0.04 11.60
C TYR A 50 -5.61 0.46 11.57
N LEU A 51 -6.30 0.31 10.44
CA LEU A 51 -7.73 0.55 10.36
C LEU A 51 -8.48 -0.79 10.35
N ASP A 52 -9.29 -1.01 11.37
CA ASP A 52 -10.07 -2.22 11.56
C ASP A 52 -11.35 -2.18 10.74
N LEU A 53 -11.40 -3.02 9.71
CA LEU A 53 -12.48 -3.10 8.71
C LEU A 53 -13.49 -4.23 9.00
N ILE A 54 -13.26 -5.06 10.02
CA ILE A 54 -13.98 -6.33 10.16
C ILE A 54 -15.46 -6.16 10.56
N ASP A 55 -15.79 -5.09 11.27
CA ASP A 55 -17.13 -4.89 11.84
C ASP A 55 -18.16 -4.35 10.85
N GLU A 56 -17.75 -3.99 9.63
CA GLU A 56 -18.63 -3.40 8.62
C GLU A 56 -18.65 -4.22 7.33
N PRO A 57 -19.83 -4.44 6.71
CA PRO A 57 -19.93 -5.19 5.45
C PRO A 57 -19.07 -4.61 4.31
N VAL A 58 -18.96 -3.28 4.24
CA VAL A 58 -18.10 -2.61 3.25
C VAL A 58 -16.63 -2.91 3.50
N GLY A 59 -16.21 -2.91 4.78
CA GLY A 59 -14.85 -3.24 5.16
C GLY A 59 -14.52 -4.71 4.87
N GLN A 60 -15.43 -5.64 5.18
CA GLN A 60 -15.28 -7.06 4.83
C GLN A 60 -15.22 -7.28 3.31
N SER A 61 -16.03 -6.57 2.53
CA SER A 61 -15.97 -6.63 1.07
C SER A 61 -14.62 -6.15 0.54
N LEU A 62 -14.07 -5.08 1.11
CA LEU A 62 -12.73 -4.59 0.74
C LEU A 62 -11.66 -5.61 1.12
N LEU A 63 -11.73 -6.23 2.31
CA LEU A 63 -10.81 -7.29 2.70
C LEU A 63 -10.87 -8.48 1.73
N ASN A 64 -12.06 -8.89 1.28
CA ASN A 64 -12.18 -9.93 0.26
C ASN A 64 -11.54 -9.50 -1.08
N ASP A 65 -11.79 -8.26 -1.53
CA ASP A 65 -11.13 -7.71 -2.73
C ASP A 65 -9.59 -7.77 -2.58
N THR A 66 -9.03 -7.59 -1.38
CA THR A 66 -7.57 -7.68 -1.18
C THR A 66 -7.01 -9.08 -1.43
N GLU A 67 -7.77 -10.14 -1.15
CA GLU A 67 -7.33 -11.51 -1.40
C GLU A 67 -7.33 -11.86 -2.88
N ASP A 68 -8.29 -11.32 -3.62
CA ASP A 68 -8.30 -11.38 -5.08
C ASP A 68 -7.08 -10.63 -5.64
N VAL A 69 -6.82 -9.42 -5.16
CA VAL A 69 -5.65 -8.62 -5.55
C VAL A 69 -4.33 -9.31 -5.18
N LEU A 70 -4.24 -10.00 -4.04
CA LEU A 70 -3.07 -10.82 -3.69
C LEU A 70 -2.87 -11.95 -4.69
N THR A 71 -3.95 -12.63 -5.08
CA THR A 71 -3.91 -13.71 -6.07
C THR A 71 -3.45 -13.19 -7.44
N ILE A 72 -3.95 -12.02 -7.85
CA ILE A 72 -3.52 -11.33 -9.07
C ILE A 72 -2.04 -10.97 -8.99
N SER A 73 -1.61 -10.38 -7.87
CA SER A 73 -0.22 -9.99 -7.62
C SER A 73 0.73 -11.17 -7.72
N LYS A 74 0.36 -12.31 -7.10
CA LYS A 74 1.13 -13.56 -7.18
C LYS A 74 1.25 -14.07 -8.61
N ARG A 75 0.18 -14.02 -9.40
CA ARG A 75 0.21 -14.45 -10.81
C ARG A 75 1.10 -13.53 -11.64
N ALA A 76 0.85 -12.21 -11.58
CA ALA A 76 1.57 -11.21 -12.36
C ALA A 76 3.08 -11.16 -12.05
N LEU A 77 3.49 -11.27 -10.77
CA LEU A 77 4.90 -11.22 -10.39
C LEU A 77 5.65 -12.55 -10.58
N ASN A 78 4.94 -13.65 -10.84
CA ASN A 78 5.52 -14.98 -11.12
C ASN A 78 5.59 -15.34 -12.62
N ILE A 79 5.14 -14.46 -13.53
CA ILE A 79 5.41 -14.66 -14.96
C ILE A 79 6.92 -14.53 -15.24
N PRO A 80 7.41 -15.06 -16.38
CA PRO A 80 8.82 -14.98 -16.77
C PRO A 80 9.38 -13.54 -16.76
N LEU A 81 10.65 -13.39 -16.36
CA LEU A 81 11.27 -12.07 -16.19
C LEU A 81 11.28 -11.25 -17.48
N ASP A 82 11.59 -11.87 -18.61
CA ASP A 82 11.54 -11.27 -19.94
C ASP A 82 10.18 -10.61 -20.22
N GLN A 83 9.09 -11.29 -19.91
CA GLN A 83 7.73 -10.74 -20.06
C GLN A 83 7.46 -9.59 -19.09
N LYS A 84 7.95 -9.65 -17.84
CA LYS A 84 7.84 -8.51 -16.91
C LYS A 84 8.62 -7.29 -17.41
N MET A 85 9.80 -7.52 -17.99
CA MET A 85 10.68 -6.47 -18.50
C MET A 85 10.11 -5.74 -19.72
N GLU A 86 9.24 -6.36 -20.51
CA GLU A 86 8.47 -5.68 -21.57
C GLU A 86 7.57 -4.55 -21.01
N CYS A 87 7.19 -4.66 -19.73
CA CYS A 87 6.36 -3.70 -19.03
C CYS A 87 7.15 -2.77 -18.10
N VAL A 88 8.48 -2.66 -18.25
CA VAL A 88 9.33 -1.88 -17.33
C VAL A 88 8.92 -0.41 -17.26
N ALA A 89 8.91 0.15 -16.04
CA ALA A 89 8.74 1.57 -15.80
C ALA A 89 10.04 2.30 -16.12
N GLU A 90 9.98 3.38 -16.91
CA GLU A 90 11.18 4.14 -17.22
C GLU A 90 11.60 4.99 -16.00
N ARG A 91 12.75 4.63 -15.41
CA ARG A 91 13.27 5.28 -14.20
C ARG A 91 13.39 6.80 -14.40
N GLY A 92 12.71 7.56 -13.54
CA GLY A 92 12.74 9.02 -13.55
C GLY A 92 11.80 9.68 -14.56
N LYS A 93 11.08 8.91 -15.38
CA LYS A 93 10.07 9.44 -16.31
C LYS A 93 8.66 8.93 -16.00
N GLU A 94 8.53 7.65 -15.67
CA GLU A 94 7.24 7.02 -15.44
C GLU A 94 7.25 6.19 -14.17
N MET A 95 6.18 6.32 -13.37
CA MET A 95 6.02 5.56 -12.12
C MET A 95 5.26 4.27 -12.30
N PHE A 96 4.56 4.10 -13.42
CA PHE A 96 3.68 2.97 -13.69
C PHE A 96 4.42 1.89 -14.48
N GLY A 97 4.04 0.62 -14.30
CA GLY A 97 4.72 -0.53 -14.90
C GLY A 97 5.55 -1.33 -13.90
N TYR A 98 6.42 -2.18 -14.42
CA TYR A 98 7.27 -3.09 -13.66
C TYR A 98 8.54 -2.41 -13.16
N LYS A 99 8.90 -2.68 -11.92
CA LYS A 99 10.21 -2.39 -11.35
C LYS A 99 10.88 -3.73 -11.00
N PRO A 100 12.05 -4.06 -11.61
CA PRO A 100 12.80 -5.26 -11.25
C PRO A 100 13.52 -5.10 -9.92
N ALA A 101 13.71 -6.21 -9.20
CA ALA A 101 14.67 -6.27 -8.09
C ALA A 101 16.09 -5.93 -8.55
N GLY A 102 16.97 -5.56 -7.61
CA GLY A 102 18.35 -5.20 -7.89
C GLY A 102 18.56 -3.72 -8.17
N ALA A 103 17.66 -2.85 -7.71
CA ALA A 103 17.92 -1.42 -7.74
C ALA A 103 18.78 -1.01 -6.54
N VAL A 104 19.72 -0.11 -6.76
CA VAL A 104 20.53 0.52 -5.69
C VAL A 104 19.96 1.90 -5.39
N LYS A 105 19.65 2.16 -4.11
CA LYS A 105 19.30 3.51 -3.65
C LYS A 105 20.58 4.35 -3.64
N GLN A 106 20.55 5.51 -4.28
CA GLN A 106 21.74 6.37 -4.43
C GLN A 106 22.35 6.82 -3.08
N THR A 107 21.55 6.82 -2.01
CA THR A 107 22.00 7.19 -0.66
C THR A 107 22.48 6.01 0.17
N ASP A 108 22.40 4.77 -0.33
CA ASP A 108 22.97 3.62 0.36
C ASP A 108 24.49 3.58 0.15
N LYS A 109 25.24 3.75 1.24
CA LYS A 109 26.71 3.80 1.23
C LYS A 109 27.33 2.47 0.80
N ASP A 110 26.62 1.38 1.05
CA ASP A 110 27.09 0.01 0.79
C ASP A 110 26.64 -0.48 -0.60
N ALA A 111 25.95 0.37 -1.37
CA ALA A 111 25.44 0.09 -2.70
C ALA A 111 24.64 -1.22 -2.80
N ARG A 112 23.87 -1.57 -1.76
CA ARG A 112 23.14 -2.84 -1.70
C ARG A 112 22.01 -2.84 -2.72
N LEU A 113 21.86 -4.01 -3.35
CA LEU A 113 20.81 -4.30 -4.29
C LEU A 113 19.54 -4.64 -3.51
N ASP A 114 18.46 -3.92 -3.77
CA ASP A 114 17.16 -4.28 -3.21
C ASP A 114 16.67 -5.63 -3.78
N THR A 115 15.81 -6.31 -3.03
CA THR A 115 15.27 -7.62 -3.44
C THR A 115 13.84 -7.53 -3.93
N THR A 116 13.25 -6.35 -3.77
CA THR A 116 11.83 -6.13 -4.02
C THR A 116 11.59 -5.84 -5.49
N GLU A 117 10.69 -6.62 -6.07
CA GLU A 117 10.08 -6.34 -7.36
C GLU A 117 8.63 -5.88 -7.16
N PHE A 118 8.13 -5.01 -8.03
CA PHE A 118 6.73 -4.59 -7.97
C PHE A 118 6.17 -4.16 -9.33
N PHE A 119 4.85 -4.20 -9.45
CA PHE A 119 4.09 -3.54 -10.50
C PHE A 119 3.30 -2.36 -9.93
N ASN A 120 3.39 -1.20 -10.57
CA ASN A 120 2.52 -0.06 -10.30
C ASN A 120 1.46 0.06 -11.42
N VAL A 121 0.19 -0.12 -11.06
CA VAL A 121 -0.96 0.02 -11.97
C VAL A 121 -1.65 1.34 -11.70
N SER A 122 -1.66 2.25 -12.68
CA SER A 122 -2.24 3.59 -12.51
C SER A 122 -3.76 3.51 -12.34
N LYS A 123 -4.28 4.25 -11.35
CA LYS A 123 -5.72 4.49 -11.20
C LYS A 123 -6.30 5.17 -12.45
N ASP A 124 -5.55 6.07 -13.08
CA ASP A 124 -6.01 6.76 -14.30
C ASP A 124 -6.14 5.81 -15.50
N HIS A 125 -5.26 4.82 -15.63
CA HIS A 125 -5.40 3.77 -16.66
C HIS A 125 -6.63 2.90 -16.38
N LEU A 126 -6.79 2.45 -15.12
CA LEU A 126 -7.91 1.60 -14.70
C LEU A 126 -9.27 2.25 -14.93
N LEU A 127 -9.37 3.57 -14.70
CA LEU A 127 -10.61 4.33 -14.80
C LEU A 127 -10.79 5.08 -16.13
N GLY A 128 -9.91 4.84 -17.11
CA GLY A 128 -9.98 5.44 -18.44
C GLY A 128 -9.85 6.97 -18.44
N LYS A 129 -9.00 7.51 -17.55
CA LYS A 129 -8.72 8.95 -17.42
C LYS A 129 -7.51 9.40 -18.22
N SER A 130 -6.58 8.49 -18.52
CA SER A 130 -5.47 8.72 -19.43
C SER A 130 -5.30 7.54 -20.39
N GLU A 131 -4.51 7.74 -21.44
CA GLU A 131 -4.06 6.64 -22.31
C GLU A 131 -3.32 5.60 -21.46
N SER A 132 -3.69 4.33 -21.63
CA SER A 132 -3.06 3.24 -20.90
C SER A 132 -1.74 2.83 -21.54
N ARG A 133 -0.90 2.18 -20.75
CA ARG A 133 0.28 1.43 -21.21
C ARG A 133 -0.01 -0.07 -21.31
N ASN A 134 0.99 -0.83 -21.75
CA ASN A 134 1.00 -2.27 -21.66
C ASN A 134 1.18 -2.75 -20.22
N TYR A 135 0.38 -3.76 -19.86
CA TYR A 135 0.45 -4.52 -18.62
C TYR A 135 0.31 -6.01 -18.95
N PRO A 136 0.82 -6.93 -18.10
CA PRO A 136 0.62 -8.36 -18.28
C PRO A 136 -0.86 -8.76 -18.33
N ALA A 137 -1.16 -9.87 -19.00
CA ALA A 137 -2.52 -10.40 -19.14
C ALA A 137 -3.16 -10.71 -17.77
N GLU A 138 -2.34 -11.08 -16.79
CA GLU A 138 -2.72 -11.33 -15.40
C GLU A 138 -3.36 -10.09 -14.76
N ILE A 139 -2.93 -8.88 -15.17
CA ILE A 139 -3.47 -7.60 -14.70
C ILE A 139 -4.63 -7.15 -15.60
N THR A 140 -4.45 -7.17 -16.93
CA THR A 140 -5.47 -6.63 -17.86
C THR A 140 -6.75 -7.45 -17.89
N ASN A 141 -6.69 -8.76 -17.65
CA ASN A 141 -7.89 -9.60 -17.53
C ASN A 141 -8.75 -9.26 -16.30
N GLN A 142 -8.18 -8.55 -15.31
CA GLN A 142 -8.82 -8.19 -14.04
C GLN A 142 -9.06 -6.68 -13.93
N TRP A 143 -9.02 -5.96 -15.05
CA TRP A 143 -9.03 -4.50 -15.10
C TRP A 143 -10.21 -3.86 -14.35
N LYS A 144 -11.41 -4.44 -14.50
CA LYS A 144 -12.62 -3.94 -13.85
C LYS A 144 -12.56 -4.11 -12.33
N ASP A 145 -12.09 -5.26 -11.85
CA ASP A 145 -11.98 -5.54 -10.42
C ASP A 145 -10.89 -4.70 -9.76
N LEU A 146 -9.74 -4.53 -10.44
CA LEU A 146 -8.69 -3.60 -9.99
C LEU A 146 -9.18 -2.14 -9.98
N GLY A 147 -9.97 -1.72 -10.96
CA GLY A 147 -10.61 -0.40 -10.97
C GLY A 147 -11.56 -0.21 -9.78
N ARG A 148 -12.41 -1.20 -9.49
CA ARG A 148 -13.29 -1.19 -8.31
C ARG A 148 -12.48 -1.13 -7.01
N PHE A 149 -11.44 -1.95 -6.89
CA PHE A 149 -10.57 -1.97 -5.73
C PHE A 149 -9.88 -0.62 -5.49
N ALA A 150 -9.34 0.00 -6.55
CA ALA A 150 -8.75 1.33 -6.47
C ALA A 150 -9.75 2.39 -5.99
N GLN A 151 -10.99 2.36 -6.50
CA GLN A 151 -12.05 3.27 -6.06
C GLN A 151 -12.45 3.07 -4.59
N ASN A 152 -12.51 1.81 -4.14
CA ASN A 152 -12.84 1.48 -2.75
C ASN A 152 -11.73 1.95 -1.78
N CYS A 153 -10.46 1.67 -2.10
CA CYS A 153 -9.32 2.17 -1.33
C CYS A 153 -9.25 3.70 -1.31
N HIS A 154 -9.49 4.34 -2.45
CA HIS A 154 -9.53 5.79 -2.55
C HIS A 154 -10.64 6.39 -1.67
N SER A 155 -11.82 5.78 -1.65
CA SER A 155 -12.94 6.22 -0.79
C SER A 155 -12.60 6.10 0.70
N LEU A 156 -11.88 5.02 1.08
CA LEU A 156 -11.37 4.85 2.44
C LEU A 156 -10.35 5.94 2.79
N GLY A 157 -9.40 6.23 1.90
CA GLY A 157 -8.45 7.33 2.08
C GLY A 157 -9.13 8.70 2.21
N LEU A 158 -10.18 8.96 1.42
CA LEU A 158 -10.98 10.19 1.54
C LEU A 158 -11.69 10.31 2.88
N MET A 159 -12.16 9.21 3.47
CA MET A 159 -12.73 9.23 4.83
C MET A 159 -11.68 9.69 5.84
N ILE A 160 -10.48 9.11 5.81
CA ILE A 160 -9.38 9.50 6.71
C ILE A 160 -9.00 10.97 6.51
N LEU A 161 -8.90 11.43 5.26
CA LEU A 161 -8.63 12.84 4.96
C LEU A 161 -9.72 13.78 5.48
N ARG A 162 -10.99 13.38 5.48
CA ARG A 162 -12.08 14.18 6.08
C ARG A 162 -11.95 14.26 7.59
N VAL A 163 -11.69 13.13 8.25
CA VAL A 163 -11.46 13.07 9.69
C VAL A 163 -10.29 13.97 10.08
N LEU A 164 -9.17 13.90 9.36
CA LEU A 164 -8.00 14.76 9.60
C LEU A 164 -8.33 16.25 9.40
N ALA A 165 -9.12 16.60 8.38
CA ALA A 165 -9.51 17.99 8.17
C ALA A 165 -10.36 18.51 9.34
N GLU A 166 -11.35 17.74 9.80
CA GLU A 166 -12.20 18.11 10.93
C GLU A 166 -11.41 18.25 12.23
N GLN A 167 -10.50 17.32 12.52
CA GLN A 167 -9.65 17.36 13.72
C GLN A 167 -8.60 18.47 13.69
N LEU A 168 -8.37 19.09 12.53
CA LEU A 168 -7.52 20.27 12.35
C LEU A 168 -8.33 21.57 12.29
N ASP A 169 -9.61 21.54 12.67
CA ASP A 169 -10.55 22.67 12.61
C ASP A 169 -10.70 23.27 11.20
N LEU A 170 -10.55 22.43 10.16
CA LEU A 170 -10.77 22.79 8.76
C LEU A 170 -12.15 22.32 8.28
N PRO A 171 -12.68 22.88 7.18
CA PRO A 171 -13.82 22.29 6.49
C PRO A 171 -13.53 20.81 6.16
N SER A 172 -14.46 19.91 6.46
CA SER A 172 -14.24 18.47 6.33
C SER A 172 -13.82 18.03 4.92
N ASP A 173 -14.22 18.77 3.90
CA ASP A 173 -13.87 18.49 2.51
C ASP A 173 -12.55 19.14 2.04
N GLU A 174 -11.82 19.86 2.89
CA GLU A 174 -10.64 20.66 2.48
C GLU A 174 -9.57 19.82 1.80
N PHE A 175 -9.26 18.65 2.37
CA PHE A 175 -8.34 17.69 1.76
C PHE A 175 -9.02 16.84 0.68
N ALA A 176 -10.26 16.42 0.89
CA ALA A 176 -10.98 15.57 -0.05
C ALA A 176 -11.20 16.23 -1.41
N LYS A 177 -11.49 17.53 -1.45
CA LYS A 177 -11.70 18.28 -2.71
C LYS A 177 -10.43 18.43 -3.56
N ARG A 178 -9.25 18.21 -2.97
CA ARG A 178 -7.95 18.21 -3.64
C ARG A 178 -7.54 16.83 -4.13
N ASN A 179 -8.17 15.77 -3.61
CA ASN A 179 -7.89 14.37 -3.93
C ASN A 179 -9.06 13.74 -4.70
N LYS A 180 -9.56 14.38 -5.76
CA LYS A 180 -10.71 13.87 -6.52
C LYS A 180 -10.31 12.66 -7.38
N ILE A 181 -11.01 11.53 -7.23
CA ILE A 181 -10.82 10.33 -8.08
C ILE A 181 -10.90 10.64 -9.59
N SER A 182 -11.71 11.63 -9.97
CA SER A 182 -11.92 12.04 -11.36
C SER A 182 -10.77 12.82 -11.98
N SER A 183 -9.87 13.36 -11.15
CA SER A 183 -8.71 14.15 -11.59
C SER A 183 -7.52 13.24 -11.87
N ILE A 184 -6.69 13.65 -12.84
CA ILE A 184 -5.40 12.99 -13.12
C ILE A 184 -4.50 13.10 -11.90
N SER A 185 -3.87 12.00 -11.50
CA SER A 185 -3.00 11.95 -10.32
C SER A 185 -2.00 10.79 -10.38
N GLY A 186 -1.06 10.75 -9.43
CA GLY A 186 -0.14 9.62 -9.22
C GLY A 186 -0.75 8.45 -8.44
N ASP A 187 -2.07 8.40 -8.25
CA ASP A 187 -2.76 7.34 -7.51
C ASP A 187 -2.63 6.00 -8.25
N HIS A 188 -2.28 4.92 -7.52
CA HIS A 188 -1.94 3.64 -8.12
C HIS A 188 -2.08 2.47 -7.14
N ILE A 189 -2.26 1.27 -7.69
CA ILE A 189 -2.09 0.01 -6.96
C ILE A 189 -0.64 -0.44 -7.14
N ARG A 190 0.06 -0.67 -6.04
CA ARG A 190 1.38 -1.30 -6.05
C ARG A 190 1.30 -2.76 -5.60
N MET A 191 1.54 -3.68 -6.53
CA MET A 191 1.65 -5.11 -6.26
C MET A 191 3.12 -5.42 -5.96
N THR A 192 3.45 -5.75 -4.71
CA THR A 192 4.84 -5.91 -4.25
C THR A 192 5.15 -7.36 -3.93
N LYS A 193 6.31 -7.85 -4.36
CA LYS A 193 6.86 -9.14 -3.96
C LYS A 193 8.29 -8.98 -3.47
N MET A 194 8.51 -9.46 -2.26
CA MET A 194 9.82 -9.63 -1.67
C MET A 194 10.08 -11.13 -1.53
N PRO A 195 11.13 -11.67 -2.18
CA PRO A 195 11.52 -13.06 -1.98
C PRO A 195 11.91 -13.31 -0.51
N GLY A 196 11.54 -14.47 0.03
CA GLY A 196 12.09 -14.93 1.31
C GLY A 196 13.62 -15.09 1.23
N CYS A 197 14.28 -15.03 2.39
CA CYS A 197 15.72 -15.20 2.49
C CYS A 197 16.04 -16.37 3.41
N ASP A 198 16.96 -17.24 2.99
CA ASP A 198 17.63 -18.15 3.92
C ASP A 198 18.61 -17.34 4.78
N PHE A 199 18.80 -17.73 6.04
CA PHE A 199 19.46 -17.03 7.15
C PHE A 199 20.90 -16.49 6.94
N VAL A 200 21.46 -16.55 5.73
CA VAL A 200 22.89 -16.31 5.45
C VAL A 200 23.22 -14.86 5.07
N ASP A 201 22.24 -14.01 4.79
CA ASP A 201 22.50 -12.64 4.29
C ASP A 201 21.81 -11.56 5.15
N SER A 202 22.35 -11.33 6.34
CA SER A 202 21.85 -10.33 7.31
C SER A 202 22.03 -8.88 6.85
N GLU A 203 22.73 -8.63 5.74
CA GLU A 203 22.97 -7.28 5.20
C GLU A 203 21.95 -6.88 4.11
N ARG A 204 21.07 -7.80 3.71
CA ARG A 204 20.16 -7.63 2.58
C ARG A 204 19.02 -6.66 2.90
N ILE A 205 18.84 -5.66 2.05
CA ILE A 205 17.72 -4.72 2.15
C ILE A 205 16.59 -5.18 1.24
N GLY A 206 15.39 -5.38 1.81
CA GLY A 206 14.19 -5.71 1.04
C GLY A 206 13.80 -4.58 0.08
N LEU A 207 13.33 -3.48 0.65
CA LEU A 207 13.12 -2.20 -0.02
C LEU A 207 13.77 -1.12 0.84
N ALA A 208 14.57 -0.25 0.22
CA ALA A 208 15.29 0.76 0.97
C ALA A 208 14.33 1.76 1.65
N SER A 209 14.77 2.33 2.77
CA SER A 209 13.98 3.31 3.53
C SER A 209 13.47 4.43 2.61
N HIS A 210 12.22 4.81 2.72
CA HIS A 210 11.63 5.90 1.95
C HIS A 210 10.40 6.44 2.66
N THR A 211 9.98 7.64 2.28
CA THR A 211 8.66 8.17 2.57
C THR A 211 7.81 8.01 1.31
N ASP A 212 6.54 7.67 1.50
CA ASP A 212 5.59 7.72 0.40
C ASP A 212 5.36 9.17 -0.05
N PHE A 213 5.09 9.37 -1.34
CA PHE A 213 4.93 10.69 -1.96
C PHE A 213 3.46 11.14 -2.04
N GLY A 214 2.51 10.27 -1.68
CA GLY A 214 1.07 10.53 -1.75
C GLY A 214 0.50 11.10 -0.45
N SER A 215 -0.81 11.38 -0.45
CA SER A 215 -1.53 11.88 0.74
C SER A 215 -1.77 10.79 1.79
N ILE A 216 -2.19 9.59 1.35
CA ILE A 216 -2.50 8.42 2.18
C ILE A 216 -2.08 7.17 1.41
N THR A 217 -1.47 6.22 2.11
CA THR A 217 -1.21 4.86 1.62
C THR A 217 -2.09 3.88 2.37
N VAL A 218 -2.87 3.06 1.64
CA VAL A 218 -3.59 1.92 2.21
C VAL A 218 -2.76 0.67 1.95
N LEU A 219 -2.07 0.19 2.98
CA LEU A 219 -1.17 -0.95 2.88
C LEU A 219 -1.84 -2.22 3.40
N PHE A 220 -1.83 -3.27 2.58
CA PHE A 220 -2.19 -4.62 2.98
C PHE A 220 -0.93 -5.49 2.93
N ASN A 221 -0.60 -6.15 4.05
CA ASN A 221 0.55 -7.03 4.16
C ASN A 221 0.12 -8.39 4.73
N TRP A 222 0.69 -9.47 4.19
CA TRP A 222 0.40 -10.85 4.64
C TRP A 222 1.57 -11.49 5.38
N VAL A 223 2.81 -11.05 5.13
CA VAL A 223 4.01 -11.55 5.83
C VAL A 223 4.67 -10.36 6.53
N GLY A 224 5.32 -10.63 7.66
CA GLY A 224 6.12 -9.62 8.37
C GLY A 224 7.29 -9.09 7.52
N GLY A 225 7.87 -7.97 7.97
CA GLY A 225 9.04 -7.35 7.31
C GLY A 225 8.92 -5.84 7.14
N LEU A 226 7.72 -5.26 7.33
CA LEU A 226 7.58 -3.81 7.42
C LEU A 226 8.24 -3.29 8.70
N GLN A 227 9.07 -2.27 8.56
CA GLN A 227 9.68 -1.54 9.65
C GLN A 227 9.33 -0.06 9.48
N ILE A 228 9.05 0.61 10.60
CA ILE A 228 8.87 2.06 10.64
C ILE A 228 10.03 2.68 11.43
N GLN A 229 10.43 3.88 11.05
CA GLN A 229 11.43 4.62 11.80
C GLN A 229 10.77 5.30 13.00
N SER A 230 11.33 5.13 14.19
CA SER A 230 10.90 5.86 15.40
C SER A 230 10.98 7.37 15.17
N HIS A 231 10.01 8.11 15.69
CA HIS A 231 10.03 9.57 15.71
C HIS A 231 11.27 10.12 16.46
N ASP A 232 11.75 9.38 17.47
CA ASP A 232 13.04 9.63 18.11
C ASP A 232 14.02 8.49 17.74
N PRO A 233 14.83 8.65 16.69
CA PRO A 233 15.76 7.62 16.24
C PRO A 233 17.02 7.50 17.13
N SER A 234 17.07 8.19 18.27
CA SER A 234 18.21 8.16 19.19
C SER A 234 18.08 7.18 20.37
N GLU A 235 16.95 6.46 20.47
CA GLU A 235 16.76 5.34 21.40
C GLU A 235 16.91 3.96 20.74
#